data_AF-A0A7C8CUG2-F1
#
_entry.id   AF-A0A7C8CUG2-F1
#
_cell.length_a   1.000
_cell.length_b   1.000
_cell.length_c   1.000
_cell.angle_alpha   90.00
_cell.angle_beta   90.00
_cell.angle_gamma   90.00
#
_symmetry.space_group_name_H-M   'P 1'
#
loop_
_entity.id
_entity.type
_entity.pdbx_description
1 polymer ?
#
loop_
_entity_poly.entity_id
_entity_poly.type
_entity_poly.pdbx_seq_one_letter_code
_entity_poly.pdbx_strand_id
1 'polypeptide(L)'
;MAGPSQVEFPGKSRQRMRLRGTKQASKKVQMKLRKDLDFLMENPKETLPELLWKGKLSWGRKNPISKSLKEINKVISRRHDLAWLNKRMMARKGDAIAKAYAGSFSASFDDDISIVGTFKHPIYGNTTFVRKGDGKQMLSAGVQNHRNIMLRLLPWEAHAKKGWWFFSWKDGFVCTGNTPSPPIEWLDDVTSRLDIEIPKQIDGTHIRLEFNNGETLAFSKESLEQERKSPLIQSLALTMLPPKISLIADATFEWSPPGWPEGKDLPEKALESADELLTGWMELQIPENKLFLFLQRSIMARLEEGLVVNDNWYPVEKIEDMVDELSGSALERQAAIIAIQLLVNDDVGLTLSEAGECKEREDSLILCAAKTLHHLLSSVWEEYGCEILREMGIPDASVDKIWQQQNDSRSPFGKFLRKLEKQIAETEMLAKFPWIDTDIGGACGQIHELILLACKQGKGRANAIATKLHGDVEISAAGWAWLVSQSKEQGQEWHFEQAARDRGGDWARKVNKLWLEAEKLTKGEDDNSLYISAMEELAIASGRSEKLPPA
;
A
#
# COMPACT_ATOMS: atom_id res chain seq x y z
N MET A 1 -17.87 79.02 45.82
CA MET A 1 -17.94 77.54 45.85
C MET A 1 -17.18 77.02 44.63
N ALA A 2 -16.03 76.37 44.86
CA ALA A 2 -15.27 75.71 43.80
C ALA A 2 -16.01 74.43 43.39
N GLY A 3 -16.20 74.22 42.09
CA GLY A 3 -16.82 73.00 41.54
C GLY A 3 -15.93 71.77 41.78
N PRO A 4 -16.51 70.56 41.81
CA PRO A 4 -15.77 69.35 42.17
C PRO A 4 -14.71 69.02 41.12
N SER A 5 -13.55 68.57 41.60
CA SER A 5 -12.40 68.15 40.80
C SER A 5 -12.76 66.97 39.88
N GLN A 6 -12.36 67.05 38.61
CA GLN A 6 -12.36 65.89 37.72
C GLN A 6 -11.35 64.87 38.23
N VAL A 7 -11.85 63.77 38.78
CA VAL A 7 -11.04 62.62 39.16
C VAL A 7 -10.82 61.76 37.92
N GLU A 8 -9.59 61.68 37.44
CA GLU A 8 -9.18 60.67 36.46
C GLU A 8 -9.00 59.31 37.15
N PHE A 9 -9.79 58.32 36.73
CA PHE A 9 -9.63 56.94 37.18
C PHE A 9 -8.41 56.30 36.48
N PRO A 10 -7.50 55.63 37.22
CA PRO A 10 -6.40 54.89 36.62
C PRO A 10 -6.97 53.65 35.91
N GLY A 11 -7.01 53.70 34.57
CA GLY A 11 -7.55 52.60 33.76
C GLY A 11 -8.07 52.97 32.36
N LYS A 12 -8.27 54.24 32.03
CA LYS A 12 -8.61 54.66 30.66
C LYS A 12 -7.37 54.79 29.77
N SER A 13 -6.62 53.69 29.61
CA SER A 13 -5.71 53.58 28.47
C SER A 13 -6.57 53.56 27.21
N ARG A 14 -6.29 54.46 26.24
CA ARG A 14 -6.92 54.45 24.91
C ARG A 14 -6.99 53.02 24.40
N GLN A 15 -8.18 52.46 24.29
CA GLN A 15 -8.40 51.14 23.72
C GLN A 15 -7.83 51.16 22.31
N ARG A 16 -6.62 50.62 22.12
CA ARG A 16 -5.90 50.63 20.83
C ARG A 16 -6.79 49.89 19.83
N MET A 17 -7.40 50.64 18.92
CA MET A 17 -8.15 50.11 17.79
C MET A 17 -7.23 49.16 17.02
N ARG A 18 -7.37 47.85 17.26
CA ARG A 18 -6.62 46.82 16.52
C ARG A 18 -7.25 46.71 15.14
N LEU A 19 -6.64 47.38 14.17
CA LEU A 19 -6.95 47.19 12.75
C LEU A 19 -6.77 45.70 12.42
N ARG A 20 -7.86 45.01 12.06
CA ARG A 20 -7.83 43.58 11.68
C ARG A 20 -6.78 43.34 10.59
N GLY A 21 -5.94 42.33 10.78
CA GLY A 21 -4.87 41.97 9.84
C GLY A 21 -3.58 42.80 9.95
N THR A 22 -3.42 43.61 11.01
CA THR A 22 -2.16 44.31 11.31
C THR A 22 -1.53 43.81 12.60
N LYS A 23 -0.20 43.91 12.70
CA LYS A 23 0.58 43.57 13.90
C LYS A 23 1.70 44.58 14.13
N GLN A 24 2.18 44.64 15.37
CA GLN A 24 3.41 45.36 15.67
C GLN A 24 4.59 44.64 15.02
N ALA A 25 5.41 45.37 14.27
CA ALA A 25 6.57 44.80 13.60
C ALA A 25 7.69 44.56 14.61
N SER A 26 8.34 43.39 14.56
CA SER A 26 9.58 43.16 15.28
C SER A 26 10.73 43.95 14.65
N LYS A 27 11.80 44.24 15.40
CA LYS A 27 12.98 44.95 14.86
C LYS A 27 13.52 44.32 13.57
N LYS A 28 13.55 42.98 13.49
CA LYS A 28 13.96 42.24 12.28
C LYS A 28 13.05 42.52 11.08
N VAL A 29 11.72 42.55 11.30
CA VAL A 29 10.76 42.86 10.23
C VAL A 29 10.88 44.32 9.78
N GLN A 30 11.06 45.26 10.70
CA GLN A 30 11.27 46.68 10.39
C GLN A 30 12.51 46.87 9.53
N MET A 31 13.65 46.30 9.94
CA MET A 31 14.91 46.40 9.20
C MET A 31 14.81 45.77 7.80
N LYS A 32 14.17 44.60 7.68
CA LYS A 32 13.93 43.96 6.39
C LYS A 32 13.08 44.84 5.47
N LEU A 33 11.91 45.31 5.94
CA LEU A 33 11.01 46.13 5.14
C LEU A 33 11.64 47.47 4.75
N ARG A 34 12.40 48.11 5.66
CA ARG A 34 13.16 49.32 5.33
C ARG A 34 14.12 49.05 4.16
N LYS A 35 14.96 48.03 4.28
CA LYS A 35 15.91 47.63 3.23
C LYS A 35 15.23 47.37 1.88
N ASP A 36 14.08 46.70 1.90
CA ASP A 36 13.32 46.43 0.67
C ASP A 36 12.71 47.74 0.11
N LEU A 37 12.11 48.59 0.94
CA LEU A 37 11.53 49.87 0.51
C LEU A 37 12.57 50.86 -0.02
N ASP A 38 13.76 50.90 0.58
CA ASP A 38 14.87 51.75 0.13
C ASP A 38 15.41 51.26 -1.22
N PHE A 39 15.60 49.94 -1.37
CA PHE A 39 15.99 49.37 -2.66
C PHE A 39 14.94 49.62 -3.75
N LEU A 40 13.65 49.49 -3.41
CA LEU A 40 12.57 49.80 -4.33
C LEU A 40 12.62 51.28 -4.76
N MET A 41 12.95 52.18 -3.84
CA MET A 41 13.05 53.63 -4.07
C MET A 41 14.20 53.98 -5.05
N GLU A 42 15.34 53.33 -4.88
CA GLU A 42 16.57 53.54 -5.65
C GLU A 42 16.53 52.82 -7.01
N ASN A 43 16.17 51.54 -7.03
CA ASN A 43 16.24 50.64 -8.19
C ASN A 43 14.86 50.05 -8.59
N PRO A 44 13.81 50.88 -8.79
CA PRO A 44 12.45 50.39 -9.00
C PRO A 44 12.23 49.61 -10.29
N LYS A 45 13.13 49.73 -11.27
CA LYS A 45 13.02 48.99 -12.53
C LYS A 45 13.47 47.54 -12.40
N GLU A 46 14.39 47.25 -11.49
CA GLU A 46 14.90 45.89 -11.22
C GLU A 46 13.87 45.02 -10.51
N THR A 47 12.81 45.62 -9.95
CA THR A 47 11.72 44.89 -9.29
C THR A 47 10.61 44.49 -10.26
N LEU A 48 10.73 44.84 -11.55
CA LEU A 48 9.75 44.54 -12.59
C LEU A 48 10.20 43.35 -13.43
N PRO A 49 9.26 42.56 -13.97
CA PRO A 49 9.62 41.51 -14.90
C PRO A 49 10.12 42.12 -16.21
N GLU A 50 11.20 41.56 -16.74
CA GLU A 50 11.62 41.82 -18.12
C GLU A 50 10.63 41.18 -19.09
N LEU A 51 10.15 41.93 -20.07
CA LEU A 51 9.22 41.41 -21.08
C LEU A 51 10.02 40.85 -22.26
N LEU A 52 10.20 39.54 -22.30
CA LEU A 52 10.91 38.84 -23.37
C LEU A 52 10.05 38.65 -24.64
N TRP A 53 8.74 38.77 -24.50
CA TRP A 53 7.80 38.56 -25.61
C TRP A 53 7.92 39.62 -26.71
N LYS A 54 8.26 39.16 -27.92
CA LYS A 54 8.42 40.00 -29.14
C LYS A 54 7.24 39.90 -30.12
N GLY A 55 6.17 39.18 -29.76
CA GLY A 55 5.02 38.93 -30.63
C GLY A 55 4.12 40.16 -30.87
N LYS A 56 3.13 39.99 -31.75
CA LYS A 56 2.06 40.97 -31.98
C LYS A 56 0.71 40.37 -31.57
N LEU A 57 -0.11 41.14 -30.85
CA LEU A 57 -1.49 40.76 -30.57
C LEU A 57 -2.37 40.99 -31.81
N SER A 58 -3.54 40.35 -31.85
CA SER A 58 -4.54 40.61 -32.89
C SER A 58 -4.91 42.09 -32.97
N TRP A 59 -5.28 42.51 -34.18
CA TRP A 59 -5.47 43.93 -34.53
C TRP A 59 -6.37 44.65 -33.51
N GLY A 60 -5.88 45.80 -33.01
CA GLY A 60 -6.58 46.64 -32.04
C GLY A 60 -6.36 46.30 -30.54
N ARG A 61 -5.76 45.16 -30.19
CA ARG A 61 -5.48 44.80 -28.78
C ARG A 61 -4.12 45.33 -28.32
N LYS A 62 -4.09 45.98 -27.14
CA LYS A 62 -2.85 46.40 -26.47
C LYS A 62 -2.37 45.31 -25.51
N ASN A 63 -1.06 45.07 -25.49
CA ASN A 63 -0.45 44.15 -24.53
C ASN A 63 -0.78 44.59 -23.08
N PRO A 64 -1.50 43.77 -22.30
CA PRO A 64 -1.90 44.11 -20.93
C PRO A 64 -0.69 44.29 -20.00
N ILE A 65 0.41 43.57 -20.23
CA ILE A 65 1.68 43.75 -19.49
C ILE A 65 2.27 45.11 -19.82
N SER A 66 2.45 45.43 -21.10
CA SER A 66 2.99 46.73 -21.51
C SER A 66 2.13 47.90 -21.01
N LYS A 67 0.80 47.71 -20.92
CA LYS A 67 -0.12 48.69 -20.33
C LYS A 67 0.16 48.89 -18.84
N SER A 68 0.27 47.80 -18.07
CA SER A 68 0.58 47.88 -16.63
C SER A 68 1.97 48.46 -16.39
N LEU A 69 3.00 48.01 -17.12
CA LEU A 69 4.36 48.56 -17.06
C LEU A 69 4.39 50.05 -17.39
N LYS A 70 3.61 50.53 -18.37
CA LYS A 70 3.49 51.96 -18.68
C LYS A 70 2.88 52.75 -17.51
N GLU A 71 1.85 52.22 -16.86
CA GLU A 71 1.23 52.86 -15.69
C GLU A 71 2.15 52.83 -14.47
N ILE A 72 2.93 51.77 -14.27
CA ILE A 72 3.95 51.68 -13.21
C ILE A 72 5.08 52.68 -13.48
N ASN A 73 5.57 52.78 -14.71
CA ASN A 73 6.63 53.73 -15.07
C ASN A 73 6.24 55.20 -14.79
N LYS A 74 4.96 55.57 -14.96
CA LYS A 74 4.46 56.90 -14.54
C LYS A 74 4.57 57.12 -13.03
N VAL A 75 4.37 56.06 -12.24
CA VAL A 75 4.53 56.10 -10.79
C VAL A 75 6.02 56.20 -10.43
N ILE A 76 6.87 55.40 -11.06
CA ILE A 76 8.33 55.42 -10.91
C ILE A 76 8.91 56.81 -11.23
N SER A 77 8.43 57.49 -12.28
CA SER A 77 8.91 58.83 -12.62
C SER A 77 8.55 59.91 -11.58
N ARG A 78 7.56 59.64 -10.73
CA ARG A 78 7.07 60.54 -9.67
C ARG A 78 7.27 59.96 -8.27
N ARG A 79 8.20 59.01 -8.15
CA ARG A 79 8.43 58.24 -6.91
C ARG A 79 8.88 59.10 -5.72
N HIS A 80 9.41 60.29 -5.96
CA HIS A 80 9.81 61.23 -4.90
C HIS A 80 8.73 62.31 -4.59
N ASP A 81 7.58 62.29 -5.27
CA ASP A 81 6.49 63.25 -5.04
C ASP A 81 5.42 62.64 -4.11
N LEU A 82 5.63 62.79 -2.79
CA LEU A 82 4.75 62.20 -1.77
C LEU A 82 3.29 62.66 -1.91
N ALA A 83 3.05 63.93 -2.25
CA ALA A 83 1.70 64.46 -2.41
C ALA A 83 0.98 63.80 -3.60
N TRP A 84 1.68 63.60 -4.71
CA TRP A 84 1.14 62.90 -5.87
C TRP A 84 0.93 61.41 -5.60
N LEU A 85 1.88 60.74 -4.93
CA LEU A 85 1.78 59.33 -4.56
C LEU A 85 0.56 59.06 -3.68
N ASN A 86 0.31 59.92 -2.69
CA ASN A 86 -0.84 59.80 -1.79
C ASN A 86 -2.18 59.91 -2.53
N LYS A 87 -2.26 60.77 -3.56
CA LYS A 87 -3.43 60.84 -4.45
C LYS A 87 -3.53 59.61 -5.35
N ARG A 88 -2.41 59.17 -5.94
CA ARG A 88 -2.37 58.05 -6.89
C ARG A 88 -2.75 56.72 -6.22
N MET A 89 -2.24 56.45 -5.02
CA MET A 89 -2.52 55.21 -4.30
C MET A 89 -3.98 55.08 -3.89
N MET A 90 -4.72 56.19 -3.74
CA MET A 90 -6.14 56.25 -3.36
C MET A 90 -7.10 56.41 -4.56
N ALA A 91 -6.58 56.45 -5.79
CA ALA A 91 -7.41 56.73 -6.96
C ALA A 91 -8.43 55.60 -7.22
N ARG A 92 -9.71 55.95 -7.38
CA ARG A 92 -10.79 54.95 -7.62
C ARG A 92 -10.59 54.13 -8.91
N LYS A 93 -9.99 54.74 -9.94
CA LYS A 93 -9.66 54.10 -11.22
C LYS A 93 -8.16 54.06 -11.40
N GLY A 94 -7.66 53.05 -12.10
CA GLY A 94 -6.24 52.92 -12.44
C GLY A 94 -5.78 51.47 -12.44
N ASP A 95 -4.55 51.26 -12.89
CA ASP A 95 -3.90 49.97 -12.78
C ASP A 95 -3.60 49.64 -11.30
N ALA A 96 -4.04 48.47 -10.85
CA ALA A 96 -3.96 48.09 -9.44
C ALA A 96 -2.51 47.85 -8.98
N ILE A 97 -1.63 47.36 -9.86
CA ILE A 97 -0.21 47.16 -9.55
C ILE A 97 0.46 48.53 -9.42
N ALA A 98 0.18 49.46 -10.33
CA ALA A 98 0.69 50.83 -10.25
C ALA A 98 0.25 51.55 -8.95
N LYS A 99 -1.00 51.33 -8.49
CA LYS A 99 -1.45 51.82 -7.17
C LYS A 99 -0.66 51.21 -6.02
N ALA A 100 -0.36 49.91 -6.07
CA ALA A 100 0.46 49.24 -5.07
C ALA A 100 1.88 49.79 -5.02
N TYR A 101 2.52 50.04 -6.18
CA TYR A 101 3.80 50.76 -6.25
C TYR A 101 3.71 52.16 -5.63
N ALA A 102 2.64 52.92 -5.90
CA ALA A 102 2.47 54.25 -5.31
C ALA A 102 2.37 54.19 -3.78
N GLY A 103 1.65 53.20 -3.24
CA GLY A 103 1.58 52.94 -1.81
C GLY A 103 2.93 52.52 -1.21
N SER A 104 3.70 51.70 -1.92
CA SER A 104 5.03 51.27 -1.47
C SER A 104 6.04 52.42 -1.47
N PHE A 105 6.07 53.28 -2.49
CA PHE A 105 6.91 54.48 -2.46
C PHE A 105 6.49 55.46 -1.35
N SER A 106 5.18 55.64 -1.13
CA SER A 106 4.68 56.43 0.00
C SER A 106 5.14 55.85 1.34
N ALA A 107 5.18 54.52 1.48
CA ALA A 107 5.70 53.85 2.67
C ALA A 107 7.21 54.09 2.90
N SER A 108 8.00 54.28 1.84
CA SER A 108 9.44 54.58 1.97
C SER A 108 9.71 55.90 2.70
N PHE A 109 8.76 56.85 2.71
CA PHE A 109 8.87 58.13 3.43
C PHE A 109 8.53 58.04 4.92
N ASP A 110 7.94 56.96 5.41
CA ASP A 110 7.69 56.82 6.84
C ASP A 110 9.02 56.65 7.57
N ASP A 111 9.27 57.35 8.68
CA ASP A 111 10.51 57.17 9.46
C ASP A 111 10.47 55.86 10.28
N ASP A 112 9.30 55.51 10.84
CA ASP A 112 9.08 54.32 11.67
C ASP A 112 8.04 53.36 11.07
N ILE A 113 8.42 52.09 10.90
CA ILE A 113 7.56 51.00 10.40
C ILE A 113 7.05 50.17 11.60
N SER A 114 6.45 50.80 12.60
CA SER A 114 6.03 50.10 13.83
C SER A 114 4.80 49.20 13.64
N ILE A 115 3.92 49.50 12.68
CA ILE A 115 2.71 48.72 12.39
C ILE A 115 2.73 48.20 10.95
N VAL A 116 2.60 46.89 10.78
CA VAL A 116 2.62 46.22 9.48
C VAL A 116 1.36 45.38 9.26
N GLY A 117 0.92 45.29 8.01
CA GLY A 117 -0.05 44.30 7.56
C GLY A 117 0.56 42.89 7.53
N THR A 118 -0.27 41.88 7.76
CA THR A 118 0.11 40.47 7.58
C THR A 118 -0.64 39.90 6.39
N PHE A 119 0.09 39.47 5.38
CA PHE A 119 -0.45 38.69 4.26
C PHE A 119 -0.22 37.21 4.56
N LYS A 120 -1.29 36.42 4.45
CA LYS A 120 -1.25 34.97 4.62
C LYS A 120 -1.78 34.33 3.36
N HIS A 121 -1.03 33.39 2.80
CA HIS A 121 -1.43 32.59 1.66
C HIS A 121 -1.13 31.12 1.93
N PRO A 122 -2.04 30.18 1.64
CA PRO A 122 -1.80 28.75 1.89
C PRO A 122 -0.53 28.24 1.19
N ILE A 123 -0.34 28.67 -0.05
CA ILE A 123 0.76 28.25 -0.92
C ILE A 123 2.02 29.15 -0.78
N TYR A 124 1.90 30.46 -1.01
CA TYR A 124 3.01 31.43 -0.93
C TYR A 124 3.45 31.79 0.51
N GLY A 125 2.86 31.18 1.53
CA GLY A 125 3.19 31.38 2.93
C GLY A 125 2.76 32.72 3.51
N ASN A 126 3.43 33.11 4.60
CA ASN A 126 3.10 34.31 5.36
C ASN A 126 4.17 35.39 5.18
N THR A 127 3.75 36.61 4.86
CA THR A 127 4.65 37.77 4.81
C THR A 127 4.04 39.00 5.47
N THR A 128 4.88 40.01 5.68
CA THR A 128 4.51 41.30 6.23
C THR A 128 4.78 42.39 5.21
N PHE A 129 4.01 43.46 5.28
CA PHE A 129 4.15 44.63 4.41
C PHE A 129 3.59 45.87 5.10
N VAL A 130 4.04 47.06 4.71
CA VAL A 130 3.48 48.34 5.15
C VAL A 130 2.19 48.59 4.40
N ARG A 131 1.10 48.79 5.14
CA ARG A 131 -0.21 49.02 4.53
C ARG A 131 -0.37 50.51 4.19
N LYS A 132 -0.34 50.83 2.89
CA LYS A 132 -0.63 52.16 2.35
C LYS A 132 -1.62 52.06 1.19
N GLY A 133 -2.51 53.06 1.08
CA GLY A 133 -3.52 53.12 0.03
C GLY A 133 -4.70 52.15 0.23
N ASP A 134 -5.58 52.10 -0.78
CA ASP A 134 -6.75 51.22 -0.87
C ASP A 134 -6.52 50.01 -1.80
N GLY A 135 -5.26 49.77 -2.21
CA GLY A 135 -4.87 48.65 -3.06
C GLY A 135 -5.09 47.28 -2.40
N LYS A 136 -5.22 46.23 -3.22
CA LYS A 136 -5.29 44.84 -2.72
C LYS A 136 -4.02 44.49 -1.96
N GLN A 137 -4.18 43.94 -0.76
CA GLN A 137 -3.06 43.62 0.16
C GLN A 137 -2.01 42.71 -0.48
N MET A 138 -2.43 41.72 -1.28
CA MET A 138 -1.56 40.81 -2.03
C MET A 138 -0.57 41.56 -2.93
N LEU A 139 -1.02 42.63 -3.61
CA LEU A 139 -0.18 43.40 -4.53
C LEU A 139 0.90 44.16 -3.76
N SER A 140 0.53 44.83 -2.66
CA SER A 140 1.49 45.52 -1.78
C SER A 140 2.48 44.54 -1.16
N ALA A 141 2.01 43.37 -0.74
CA ALA A 141 2.87 42.31 -0.20
C ALA A 141 3.91 41.85 -1.22
N GLY A 142 3.52 41.63 -2.49
CA GLY A 142 4.45 41.24 -3.54
C GLY A 142 5.43 42.33 -3.94
N VAL A 143 4.97 43.58 -4.11
CA VAL A 143 5.83 44.72 -4.47
C VAL A 143 6.86 45.03 -3.38
N GLN A 144 6.45 45.04 -2.11
CA GLN A 144 7.35 45.37 -1.01
C GLN A 144 8.30 44.21 -0.65
N ASN A 145 7.96 42.97 -0.99
CA ASN A 145 8.82 41.81 -0.77
C ASN A 145 9.44 41.32 -2.09
N HIS A 146 9.80 42.23 -3.00
CA HIS A 146 10.28 41.91 -4.35
C HIS A 146 11.57 41.07 -4.39
N ARG A 147 12.34 41.01 -3.30
CA ARG A 147 13.52 40.13 -3.20
C ARG A 147 13.17 38.65 -2.98
N ASN A 148 11.94 38.35 -2.59
CA ASN A 148 11.47 36.97 -2.49
C ASN A 148 10.92 36.55 -3.86
N ILE A 149 11.58 35.55 -4.46
CA ILE A 149 11.30 35.04 -5.80
C ILE A 149 9.84 34.57 -5.98
N MET A 150 9.19 34.07 -4.92
CA MET A 150 7.81 33.60 -5.01
C MET A 150 6.83 34.78 -4.81
N LEU A 151 7.08 35.64 -3.82
CA LEU A 151 6.16 36.73 -3.48
C LEU A 151 6.12 37.83 -4.55
N ARG A 152 7.23 38.07 -5.27
CA ARG A 152 7.28 39.11 -6.31
C ARG A 152 6.45 38.78 -7.56
N LEU A 153 5.98 37.52 -7.68
CA LEU A 153 5.03 37.08 -8.69
C LEU A 153 3.60 37.53 -8.40
N LEU A 154 3.22 37.64 -7.12
CA LEU A 154 1.84 37.93 -6.69
C LEU A 154 1.16 39.12 -7.40
N PRO A 155 1.85 40.24 -7.70
CA PRO A 155 1.23 41.35 -8.42
C PRO A 155 0.69 40.98 -9.80
N TRP A 156 1.23 39.93 -10.40
CA TRP A 156 1.02 39.53 -11.79
C TRP A 156 0.02 38.37 -11.96
N GLU A 157 -0.55 37.86 -10.87
CA GLU A 157 -1.52 36.75 -10.88
C GLU A 157 -2.71 37.02 -11.83
N ALA A 158 -3.21 38.27 -11.85
CA ALA A 158 -4.33 38.66 -12.72
C ALA A 158 -3.97 38.66 -14.21
N HIS A 159 -2.69 38.86 -14.55
CA HIS A 159 -2.19 38.73 -15.92
C HIS A 159 -1.98 37.27 -16.27
N ALA A 160 -1.49 36.45 -15.33
CA ALA A 160 -1.36 35.01 -15.52
C ALA A 160 -2.68 34.32 -15.80
N LYS A 161 -3.75 34.70 -15.08
CA LYS A 161 -5.14 34.27 -15.37
C LYS A 161 -5.65 34.66 -16.76
N LYS A 162 -4.95 35.57 -17.47
CA LYS A 162 -5.24 35.97 -18.85
C LYS A 162 -4.28 35.35 -19.86
N GLY A 163 -3.56 34.30 -19.45
CA GLY A 163 -2.64 33.55 -20.31
C GLY A 163 -1.26 34.18 -20.45
N TRP A 164 -0.76 34.92 -19.45
CA TRP A 164 0.60 35.47 -19.45
C TRP A 164 1.52 34.69 -18.51
N TRP A 165 2.70 34.33 -19.00
CA TRP A 165 3.66 33.51 -18.29
C TRP A 165 4.72 34.36 -17.61
N PHE A 166 5.06 34.02 -16.37
CA PHE A 166 6.11 34.68 -15.59
C PHE A 166 7.00 33.64 -14.92
N PHE A 167 8.29 33.91 -14.87
CA PHE A 167 9.30 33.05 -14.25
C PHE A 167 10.25 33.88 -13.41
N SER A 168 10.65 33.35 -12.25
CA SER A 168 11.25 34.14 -11.20
C SER A 168 12.31 33.35 -10.44
N TRP A 169 13.57 33.77 -10.55
CA TRP A 169 14.74 33.12 -9.92
C TRP A 169 15.66 34.15 -9.26
N LYS A 170 16.72 33.72 -8.57
CA LYS A 170 17.56 34.63 -7.77
C LYS A 170 18.01 35.90 -8.53
N ASP A 171 18.48 35.71 -9.76
CA ASP A 171 19.11 36.77 -10.56
C ASP A 171 18.26 37.26 -11.74
N GLY A 172 17.00 36.82 -11.86
CA GLY A 172 16.13 37.26 -12.95
C GLY A 172 14.65 37.08 -12.69
N PHE A 173 13.86 37.93 -13.34
CA PHE A 173 12.41 37.92 -13.28
C PHE A 173 11.87 38.33 -14.65
N VAL A 174 11.15 37.44 -15.32
CA VAL A 174 10.74 37.66 -16.71
C VAL A 174 9.28 37.34 -16.94
N CYS A 175 8.75 37.91 -18.02
CA CYS A 175 7.47 37.57 -18.62
C CYS A 175 7.73 37.10 -20.06
N THR A 176 7.50 35.81 -20.34
CA THR A 176 7.75 35.20 -21.65
C THR A 176 6.58 35.36 -22.62
N GLY A 177 5.50 35.98 -22.15
CA GLY A 177 4.36 36.34 -22.99
C GLY A 177 3.22 35.35 -22.85
N ASN A 178 2.58 35.05 -23.97
CA ASN A 178 1.47 34.09 -24.05
C ASN A 178 1.91 32.66 -24.42
N THR A 179 3.22 32.42 -24.47
CA THR A 179 3.80 31.10 -24.75
C THR A 179 4.47 30.59 -23.47
N PRO A 180 4.18 29.35 -23.05
CA PRO A 180 4.70 28.74 -21.81
C PRO A 180 6.20 28.40 -21.83
N SER A 181 7.08 29.18 -22.45
CA SER A 181 8.50 28.84 -22.57
C SER A 181 9.27 29.19 -21.29
N PRO A 182 9.76 28.22 -20.49
CA PRO A 182 10.56 28.51 -19.30
C PRO A 182 11.99 28.90 -19.68
N PRO A 183 12.58 29.93 -19.04
CA PRO A 183 14.01 30.25 -19.20
C PRO A 183 14.91 29.14 -18.65
N ILE A 184 16.05 28.91 -19.28
CA ILE A 184 17.05 27.93 -18.82
C ILE A 184 17.62 28.36 -17.46
N GLU A 185 17.89 29.66 -17.29
CA GLU A 185 18.43 30.22 -16.05
C GLU A 185 17.48 30.07 -14.86
N TRP A 186 16.17 30.03 -15.13
CA TRP A 186 15.18 29.73 -14.09
C TRP A 186 15.28 28.28 -13.64
N LEU A 187 15.41 27.35 -14.59
CA LEU A 187 15.55 25.93 -14.28
C LEU A 187 16.83 25.66 -13.51
N ASP A 188 17.96 26.21 -13.96
CA ASP A 188 19.28 26.09 -13.32
C ASP A 188 19.28 26.65 -11.87
N ASP A 189 18.64 27.79 -11.63
CA ASP A 189 18.51 28.35 -10.27
C ASP A 189 17.58 27.52 -9.39
N VAL A 190 16.51 26.92 -9.93
CA VAL A 190 15.67 26.02 -9.14
C VAL A 190 16.43 24.75 -8.80
N THR A 191 17.12 24.12 -9.77
CA THR A 191 17.85 22.87 -9.56
C THR A 191 19.05 23.05 -8.65
N SER A 192 19.86 24.11 -8.82
CA SER A 192 21.02 24.39 -7.96
C SER A 192 20.69 24.68 -6.49
N ARG A 193 19.43 25.00 -6.17
CA ARG A 193 18.95 25.17 -4.79
C ARG A 193 18.46 23.88 -4.15
N LEU A 194 18.26 22.84 -4.95
CA LEU A 194 17.94 21.53 -4.43
C LEU A 194 19.26 20.99 -3.89
N ASP A 195 19.29 20.56 -2.63
CA ASP A 195 20.49 20.04 -1.96
C ASP A 195 20.92 18.65 -2.53
N ILE A 196 20.67 18.41 -3.82
CA ILE A 196 20.92 17.18 -4.56
C ILE A 196 21.34 17.49 -6.00
N GLU A 197 22.11 16.59 -6.58
CA GLU A 197 22.36 16.59 -8.01
C GLU A 197 21.15 15.99 -8.73
N ILE A 198 20.61 16.73 -9.70
CA ILE A 198 19.52 16.26 -10.56
C ILE A 198 20.11 16.10 -11.95
N PRO A 199 20.46 14.87 -12.35
CA PRO A 199 21.00 14.64 -13.67
C PRO A 199 19.92 14.82 -14.73
N LYS A 200 20.36 15.09 -15.97
CA LYS A 200 19.46 15.18 -17.13
C LYS A 200 18.95 13.81 -17.60
N GLN A 201 19.68 12.75 -17.26
CA GLN A 201 19.38 11.37 -17.60
C GLN A 201 19.87 10.44 -16.48
N ILE A 202 19.08 9.42 -16.17
CA ILE A 202 19.40 8.36 -15.21
C ILE A 202 19.09 7.02 -15.89
N ASP A 203 19.92 6.01 -15.66
CA ASP A 203 19.64 4.64 -16.06
C ASP A 203 18.77 3.93 -15.02
N GLY A 204 17.86 3.06 -15.47
CA GLY A 204 16.98 2.30 -14.57
C GLY A 204 15.71 3.06 -14.18
N THR A 205 15.24 2.84 -12.96
CA THR A 205 13.92 3.32 -12.50
C THR A 205 13.92 4.81 -12.18
N HIS A 206 13.22 5.61 -12.99
CA HIS A 206 13.20 7.07 -12.81
C HIS A 206 11.93 7.72 -13.37
N ILE A 207 11.66 8.94 -12.90
CA ILE A 207 10.68 9.85 -13.50
C ILE A 207 11.44 10.86 -14.34
N ARG A 208 11.06 11.06 -15.59
CA ARG A 208 11.60 12.09 -16.46
C ARG A 208 10.59 13.22 -16.60
N LEU A 209 11.06 14.45 -16.49
CA LEU A 209 10.28 15.66 -16.74
C LEU A 209 10.91 16.40 -17.92
N GLU A 210 10.20 16.47 -19.04
CA GLU A 210 10.63 17.14 -20.27
C GLU A 210 9.88 18.46 -20.43
N PHE A 211 10.61 19.56 -20.39
CA PHE A 211 10.05 20.90 -20.56
C PHE A 211 9.90 21.24 -22.04
N ASN A 212 8.92 22.08 -22.37
CA ASN A 212 8.67 22.50 -23.77
C ASN A 212 9.79 23.30 -24.43
N ASN A 213 10.83 23.69 -23.68
CA ASN A 213 12.05 24.29 -24.20
C ASN A 213 13.13 23.24 -24.54
N GLY A 214 12.85 21.95 -24.35
CA GLY A 214 13.75 20.82 -24.60
C GLY A 214 14.64 20.44 -23.43
N GLU A 215 14.59 21.16 -22.31
CA GLU A 215 15.34 20.76 -21.11
C GLU A 215 14.67 19.58 -20.41
N THR A 216 15.49 18.67 -19.87
CA THR A 216 15.01 17.48 -19.16
C THR A 216 15.58 17.41 -17.75
N LEU A 217 14.76 16.94 -16.82
CA LEU A 217 15.17 16.56 -15.48
C LEU A 217 14.79 15.10 -15.22
N ALA A 218 15.69 14.33 -14.62
CA ALA A 218 15.42 12.95 -14.23
C ALA A 218 15.49 12.81 -12.71
N PHE A 219 14.51 12.11 -12.13
CA PHE A 219 14.38 11.92 -10.69
C PHE A 219 14.36 10.44 -10.33
N SER A 220 15.32 10.02 -9.52
CA SER A 220 15.28 8.69 -8.89
C SER A 220 14.30 8.66 -7.72
N LYS A 221 14.00 7.45 -7.24
CA LYS A 221 13.17 7.25 -6.04
C LYS A 221 13.79 7.93 -4.82
N GLU A 222 15.07 7.73 -4.60
CA GLU A 222 15.84 8.29 -3.48
C GLU A 222 15.80 9.82 -3.52
N SER A 223 15.91 10.37 -4.74
CA SER A 223 15.80 11.81 -4.96
C SER A 223 14.43 12.30 -4.47
N LEU A 224 13.32 11.78 -4.98
CA LEU A 224 11.98 12.30 -4.60
C LEU A 224 11.58 12.01 -3.16
N GLU A 225 12.04 10.91 -2.56
CA GLU A 225 11.68 10.53 -1.19
C GLU A 225 12.52 11.23 -0.12
N GLN A 226 13.62 11.89 -0.49
CA GLN A 226 14.47 12.61 0.45
C GLN A 226 13.68 13.72 1.19
N GLU A 227 13.78 13.71 2.52
CA GLU A 227 13.17 14.75 3.36
C GLU A 227 13.79 16.13 3.09
N ARG A 228 12.94 17.10 2.73
CA ARG A 228 13.35 18.48 2.45
C ARG A 228 12.39 19.49 3.04
N LYS A 229 12.88 20.73 3.21
CA LYS A 229 12.06 21.86 3.65
C LYS A 229 10.92 22.20 2.68
N SER A 230 11.13 21.94 1.39
CA SER A 230 10.13 22.17 0.35
C SER A 230 10.27 21.09 -0.72
N PRO A 231 9.17 20.41 -1.10
CA PRO A 231 9.09 19.54 -2.26
C PRO A 231 9.69 20.16 -3.53
N LEU A 232 10.25 19.33 -4.39
CA LEU A 232 10.89 19.69 -5.65
C LEU A 232 9.90 20.36 -6.61
N ILE A 233 8.77 19.71 -6.86
CA ILE A 233 7.71 20.19 -7.74
C ILE A 233 7.10 21.48 -7.22
N GLN A 234 7.04 21.65 -5.89
CA GLN A 234 6.62 22.90 -5.28
C GLN A 234 7.66 24.01 -5.52
N SER A 235 8.95 23.71 -5.39
CA SER A 235 10.03 24.66 -5.67
C SER A 235 10.01 25.16 -7.11
N LEU A 236 9.68 24.29 -8.07
CA LEU A 236 9.42 24.65 -9.46
C LEU A 236 8.12 25.48 -9.57
N ALA A 237 6.97 24.93 -9.19
CA ALA A 237 5.66 25.55 -9.43
C ALA A 237 5.52 26.94 -8.80
N LEU A 238 6.10 27.18 -7.61
CA LEU A 238 5.94 28.44 -6.88
C LEU A 238 6.85 29.58 -7.35
N THR A 239 7.76 29.28 -8.26
CA THR A 239 8.67 30.27 -8.88
C THR A 239 8.22 30.68 -10.28
N MET A 240 7.00 30.30 -10.67
CA MET A 240 6.37 30.69 -11.93
C MET A 240 4.89 31.06 -11.77
N LEU A 241 4.34 31.72 -12.79
CA LEU A 241 2.90 31.94 -12.93
C LEU A 241 2.43 31.63 -14.36
N PRO A 242 1.29 30.94 -14.54
CA PRO A 242 0.55 30.20 -13.50
C PRO A 242 1.39 29.06 -12.88
N PRO A 243 1.15 28.68 -11.61
CA PRO A 243 1.93 27.65 -10.92
C PRO A 243 1.45 26.24 -11.30
N LYS A 244 1.56 25.90 -12.60
CA LYS A 244 1.11 24.62 -13.17
C LYS A 244 2.21 24.07 -14.05
N ILE A 245 2.94 23.07 -13.54
CA ILE A 245 4.08 22.47 -14.25
C ILE A 245 3.62 21.66 -15.47
N SER A 246 2.48 20.98 -15.37
CA SER A 246 1.85 20.21 -16.45
C SER A 246 1.48 21.02 -17.71
N LEU A 247 1.57 22.36 -17.66
CA LEU A 247 1.35 23.21 -18.83
C LEU A 247 2.65 23.58 -19.56
N ILE A 248 3.80 23.28 -18.96
CA ILE A 248 5.12 23.63 -19.48
C ILE A 248 6.05 22.43 -19.61
N ALA A 249 5.65 21.28 -19.09
CA ALA A 249 6.42 20.05 -19.09
C ALA A 249 5.50 18.83 -19.12
N ASP A 250 6.01 17.77 -19.75
CA ASP A 250 5.44 16.43 -19.74
C ASP A 250 6.29 15.54 -18.84
N ALA A 251 5.65 14.63 -18.11
CA ALA A 251 6.34 13.71 -17.21
C ALA A 251 6.11 12.27 -17.68
N THR A 252 7.16 11.46 -17.67
CA THR A 252 7.10 10.03 -17.96
C THR A 252 7.71 9.23 -16.82
N PHE A 253 7.28 7.98 -16.65
CA PHE A 253 7.81 7.08 -15.63
C PHE A 253 8.43 5.84 -16.30
N GLU A 254 9.74 5.74 -16.19
CA GLU A 254 10.52 4.62 -16.70
C GLU A 254 10.64 3.56 -15.61
N TRP A 255 9.76 2.58 -15.65
CA TRP A 255 9.75 1.45 -14.71
C TRP A 255 8.94 0.29 -15.27
N SER A 256 9.40 -0.92 -15.03
CA SER A 256 8.65 -2.14 -15.24
C SER A 256 8.63 -2.96 -13.93
N PRO A 257 7.58 -3.76 -13.69
CA PRO A 257 7.54 -4.67 -12.56
C PRO A 257 8.77 -5.58 -12.51
N PRO A 258 9.31 -5.89 -11.33
CA PRO A 258 10.29 -6.96 -11.19
C PRO A 258 9.73 -8.26 -11.77
N GLY A 259 10.52 -8.95 -12.59
CA GLY A 259 10.12 -10.17 -13.30
C GLY A 259 9.42 -9.93 -14.64
N TRP A 260 9.04 -8.69 -14.97
CA TRP A 260 8.41 -8.36 -16.26
C TRP A 260 9.35 -8.67 -17.45
N PRO A 261 8.85 -9.19 -18.59
CA PRO A 261 9.69 -9.57 -19.71
C PRO A 261 10.45 -8.39 -20.32
N GLU A 262 11.75 -8.57 -20.58
CA GLU A 262 12.60 -7.53 -21.18
C GLU A 262 12.11 -7.18 -22.59
N GLY A 263 11.95 -5.88 -22.86
CA GLY A 263 11.48 -5.37 -24.16
C GLY A 263 9.98 -5.52 -24.42
N LYS A 264 9.20 -6.00 -23.44
CA LYS A 264 7.74 -6.02 -23.54
C LYS A 264 7.14 -4.74 -22.98
N ASP A 265 6.37 -4.04 -23.80
CA ASP A 265 5.67 -2.81 -23.40
C ASP A 265 4.62 -3.09 -22.32
N LEU A 266 4.42 -2.11 -21.44
CA LEU A 266 3.33 -2.14 -20.48
C LEU A 266 1.98 -1.88 -21.18
N PRO A 267 0.87 -2.43 -20.67
CA PRO A 267 -0.46 -2.15 -21.22
C PRO A 267 -0.80 -0.66 -21.23
N GLU A 268 -1.50 -0.20 -22.27
CA GLU A 268 -1.87 1.21 -22.43
C GLU A 268 -2.63 1.76 -21.21
N LYS A 269 -3.57 0.99 -20.66
CA LYS A 269 -4.31 1.35 -19.43
C LYS A 269 -3.39 1.60 -18.23
N ALA A 270 -2.28 0.87 -18.12
CA ALA A 270 -1.32 1.05 -17.05
C ALA A 270 -0.53 2.36 -17.22
N LEU A 271 -0.12 2.66 -18.45
CA LEU A 271 0.56 3.90 -18.82
C LEU A 271 -0.34 5.13 -18.61
N GLU A 272 -1.59 5.10 -19.10
CA GLU A 272 -2.56 6.18 -18.92
C GLU A 272 -2.76 6.52 -17.44
N SER A 273 -2.82 5.50 -16.58
CA SER A 273 -2.96 5.75 -15.15
C SER A 273 -1.69 6.29 -14.49
N ALA A 274 -0.51 5.90 -14.96
CA ALA A 274 0.72 6.52 -14.51
C ALA A 274 0.73 8.02 -14.87
N ASP A 275 0.30 8.36 -16.09
CA ASP A 275 0.21 9.75 -16.57
C ASP A 275 -0.77 10.61 -15.75
N GLU A 276 -1.90 10.05 -15.34
CA GLU A 276 -2.84 10.72 -14.42
C GLU A 276 -2.17 11.08 -13.08
N LEU A 277 -1.38 10.16 -12.51
CA LEU A 277 -0.67 10.37 -11.26
C LEU A 277 0.48 11.36 -11.41
N LEU A 278 1.24 11.29 -12.50
CA LEU A 278 2.29 12.26 -12.81
C LEU A 278 1.71 13.66 -13.00
N THR A 279 0.57 13.78 -13.69
CA THR A 279 -0.16 15.05 -13.82
C THR A 279 -0.62 15.57 -12.46
N GLY A 280 -1.19 14.71 -11.61
CA GLY A 280 -1.59 15.06 -10.25
C GLY A 280 -0.40 15.54 -9.39
N TRP A 281 0.78 14.95 -9.54
CA TRP A 281 2.01 15.42 -8.90
C TRP A 281 2.43 16.79 -9.42
N MET A 282 2.47 17.00 -10.74
CA MET A 282 2.79 18.28 -11.38
C MET A 282 1.81 19.42 -11.00
N GLU A 283 0.58 19.07 -10.64
CA GLU A 283 -0.44 20.00 -10.14
C GLU A 283 -0.47 20.16 -8.61
N LEU A 284 0.54 19.63 -7.89
CA LEU A 284 0.65 19.69 -6.43
C LEU A 284 -0.47 18.96 -5.67
N GLN A 285 -1.17 18.02 -6.32
CA GLN A 285 -2.24 17.23 -5.71
C GLN A 285 -1.69 15.96 -5.05
N ILE A 286 -0.61 15.40 -5.60
CA ILE A 286 0.05 14.19 -5.09
C ILE A 286 1.38 14.56 -4.43
N PRO A 287 1.63 14.13 -3.18
CA PRO A 287 2.90 14.39 -2.51
C PRO A 287 4.02 13.51 -3.10
N GLU A 288 5.20 14.11 -3.30
CA GLU A 288 6.33 13.46 -3.99
C GLU A 288 6.81 12.18 -3.31
N ASN A 289 6.83 12.19 -1.97
CA ASN A 289 7.29 11.05 -1.17
C ASN A 289 6.38 9.81 -1.23
N LYS A 290 5.22 9.91 -1.88
CA LYS A 290 4.33 8.78 -2.15
C LYS A 290 4.21 8.46 -3.64
N LEU A 291 4.80 9.28 -4.51
CA LEU A 291 4.58 9.21 -5.95
C LEU A 291 5.03 7.88 -6.53
N PHE A 292 6.26 7.43 -6.22
CA PHE A 292 6.78 6.15 -6.71
C PHE A 292 5.89 4.98 -6.28
N LEU A 293 5.51 4.92 -5.00
CA LEU A 293 4.63 3.87 -4.48
C LEU A 293 3.27 3.86 -5.21
N PHE A 294 2.69 5.04 -5.45
CA PHE A 294 1.42 5.16 -6.17
C PHE A 294 1.57 4.73 -7.63
N LEU A 295 2.62 5.15 -8.32
CA LEU A 295 2.88 4.77 -9.72
C LEU A 295 3.04 3.26 -9.86
N GLN A 296 3.90 2.63 -9.05
CA GLN A 296 4.14 1.19 -9.10
C GLN A 296 2.86 0.39 -8.86
N ARG A 297 2.10 0.73 -7.81
CA ARG A 297 0.82 0.07 -7.51
C ARG A 297 -0.22 0.27 -8.60
N SER A 298 -0.27 1.47 -9.17
CA SER A 298 -1.22 1.83 -10.21
C SER A 298 -0.99 1.07 -11.51
N ILE A 299 0.29 0.90 -11.88
CA ILE A 299 0.72 0.09 -13.02
C ILE A 299 0.39 -1.38 -12.75
N MET A 300 0.82 -1.93 -11.62
CA MET A 300 0.60 -3.33 -11.25
C MET A 300 -0.88 -3.72 -11.25
N ALA A 301 -1.76 -2.83 -10.78
CA ALA A 301 -3.20 -3.08 -10.74
C ALA A 301 -3.89 -3.08 -12.12
N ARG A 302 -3.23 -2.54 -13.14
CA ARG A 302 -3.74 -2.38 -14.51
C ARG A 302 -2.97 -3.21 -15.54
N LEU A 303 -2.14 -4.15 -15.07
CA LEU A 303 -1.65 -5.21 -15.93
C LEU A 303 -2.84 -6.09 -16.37
N GLU A 304 -2.68 -6.78 -17.49
CA GLU A 304 -3.76 -7.57 -18.10
C GLU A 304 -3.52 -9.09 -17.98
N GLU A 305 -2.31 -9.51 -17.62
CA GLU A 305 -1.97 -10.93 -17.53
C GLU A 305 -0.83 -11.20 -16.53
N GLY A 306 -0.71 -12.46 -16.13
CA GLY A 306 0.31 -12.97 -15.22
C GLY A 306 -0.12 -12.92 -13.75
N LEU A 307 0.85 -13.08 -12.86
CA LEU A 307 0.61 -13.23 -11.42
C LEU A 307 1.35 -12.12 -10.68
N VAL A 308 0.70 -11.47 -9.72
CA VAL A 308 1.30 -10.38 -8.93
C VAL A 308 1.17 -10.64 -7.44
N VAL A 309 2.29 -10.57 -6.72
CA VAL A 309 2.34 -10.63 -5.24
C VAL A 309 3.50 -9.79 -4.70
N ASN A 310 3.31 -9.12 -3.55
CA ASN A 310 4.35 -8.34 -2.85
C ASN A 310 5.20 -7.42 -3.77
N ASP A 311 4.56 -6.71 -4.70
CA ASP A 311 5.20 -5.81 -5.69
C ASP A 311 6.04 -6.49 -6.79
N ASN A 312 5.97 -7.82 -6.92
CA ASN A 312 6.61 -8.60 -7.99
C ASN A 312 5.58 -9.14 -8.99
N TRP A 313 5.98 -9.22 -10.26
CA TRP A 313 5.22 -9.91 -11.30
C TRP A 313 5.89 -11.23 -11.67
N TYR A 314 5.08 -12.27 -11.86
CA TYR A 314 5.51 -13.60 -12.25
C TYR A 314 4.76 -14.03 -13.51
N PRO A 315 5.44 -14.70 -14.45
CA PRO A 315 4.77 -15.37 -15.55
C PRO A 315 4.01 -16.59 -15.02
N VAL A 316 2.98 -17.04 -15.75
CA VAL A 316 2.13 -18.16 -15.33
C VAL A 316 2.87 -19.50 -15.23
N GLU A 317 4.03 -19.63 -15.87
CA GLU A 317 4.90 -20.80 -15.75
C GLU A 317 5.67 -20.84 -14.42
N LYS A 318 5.56 -19.81 -13.58
CA LYS A 318 6.26 -19.66 -12.30
C LYS A 318 5.29 -19.47 -11.13
N ILE A 319 4.21 -20.24 -11.11
CA ILE A 319 3.22 -20.22 -10.02
C ILE A 319 3.87 -20.56 -8.67
N GLU A 320 4.80 -21.51 -8.67
CA GLU A 320 5.51 -21.94 -7.46
C GLU A 320 6.31 -20.80 -6.83
N ASP A 321 7.04 -20.02 -7.65
CA ASP A 321 7.83 -18.87 -7.19
C ASP A 321 6.91 -17.81 -6.53
N MET A 322 5.73 -17.56 -7.12
CA MET A 322 4.72 -16.64 -6.55
C MET A 322 4.14 -17.16 -5.23
N VAL A 323 3.83 -18.46 -5.15
CA VAL A 323 3.25 -19.08 -3.95
C VAL A 323 4.24 -19.08 -2.79
N ASP A 324 5.54 -19.17 -3.07
CA ASP A 324 6.60 -19.15 -2.06
C ASP A 324 6.76 -17.81 -1.33
N GLU A 325 6.31 -16.71 -1.94
CA GLU A 325 6.22 -15.37 -1.32
C GLU A 325 5.12 -15.27 -0.24
N LEU A 326 4.19 -16.23 -0.23
CA LEU A 326 3.07 -16.27 0.70
C LEU A 326 3.36 -17.18 1.90
N SER A 327 2.87 -16.78 3.07
CA SER A 327 3.01 -17.59 4.27
C SER A 327 1.95 -18.71 4.33
N GLY A 328 2.40 -19.93 4.60
CA GLY A 328 1.53 -21.10 4.80
C GLY A 328 2.30 -22.41 4.84
N SER A 329 1.60 -23.50 5.16
CA SER A 329 2.14 -24.86 5.22
C SER A 329 2.37 -25.47 3.84
N ALA A 330 3.16 -26.55 3.76
CA ALA A 330 3.42 -27.26 2.49
C ALA A 330 2.13 -27.73 1.80
N LEU A 331 1.16 -28.24 2.56
CA LEU A 331 -0.16 -28.62 2.03
C LEU A 331 -0.94 -27.42 1.49
N GLU A 332 -0.87 -26.26 2.17
CA GLU A 332 -1.49 -25.04 1.66
C GLU A 332 -0.80 -24.55 0.37
N ARG A 333 0.52 -24.71 0.25
CA ARG A 333 1.26 -24.39 -0.98
C ARG A 333 0.81 -25.27 -2.13
N GLN A 334 0.74 -26.58 -1.92
CA GLN A 334 0.26 -27.51 -2.94
C GLN A 334 -1.16 -27.16 -3.40
N ALA A 335 -2.08 -26.95 -2.44
CA ALA A 335 -3.46 -26.58 -2.76
C ALA A 335 -3.55 -25.23 -3.51
N ALA A 336 -2.72 -24.25 -3.13
CA ALA A 336 -2.72 -22.94 -3.77
C ALA A 336 -2.15 -22.97 -5.19
N ILE A 337 -1.11 -23.78 -5.45
CA ILE A 337 -0.57 -23.99 -6.80
C ILE A 337 -1.68 -24.55 -7.71
N ILE A 338 -2.37 -25.60 -7.26
CA ILE A 338 -3.49 -26.19 -8.01
C ILE A 338 -4.59 -25.15 -8.24
N ALA A 339 -4.96 -24.38 -7.21
CA ALA A 339 -5.98 -23.36 -7.33
C ALA A 339 -5.64 -22.29 -8.38
N ILE A 340 -4.39 -21.81 -8.39
CA ILE A 340 -3.93 -20.83 -9.39
C ILE A 340 -3.88 -21.45 -10.79
N GLN A 341 -3.45 -22.72 -10.92
CA GLN A 341 -3.47 -23.43 -12.20
C GLN A 341 -4.89 -23.56 -12.77
N LEU A 342 -5.87 -23.87 -11.92
CA LEU A 342 -7.27 -23.94 -12.34
C LEU A 342 -7.77 -22.58 -12.83
N LEU A 343 -7.51 -21.50 -12.08
CA LEU A 343 -7.86 -20.13 -12.51
C LEU A 343 -7.22 -19.77 -13.86
N VAL A 344 -5.94 -20.10 -14.06
CA VAL A 344 -5.23 -19.85 -15.31
C VAL A 344 -5.82 -20.66 -16.47
N ASN A 345 -6.17 -21.93 -16.23
CA ASN A 345 -6.76 -22.80 -17.25
C ASN A 345 -8.16 -22.32 -17.70
N ASP A 346 -8.93 -21.76 -16.76
CA ASP A 346 -10.27 -21.23 -17.02
C ASP A 346 -10.25 -19.77 -17.50
N ASP A 347 -9.05 -19.19 -17.70
CA ASP A 347 -8.83 -17.80 -18.13
C ASP A 347 -9.48 -16.76 -17.18
N VAL A 348 -9.47 -17.05 -15.87
CA VAL A 348 -10.08 -16.21 -14.84
C VAL A 348 -9.04 -15.34 -14.16
N GLY A 349 -9.15 -14.02 -14.30
CA GLY A 349 -8.39 -13.07 -13.49
C GLY A 349 -9.07 -12.71 -12.18
N LEU A 350 -8.23 -12.36 -11.20
CA LEU A 350 -8.64 -12.17 -9.82
C LEU A 350 -7.91 -11.00 -9.19
N THR A 351 -8.59 -10.22 -8.35
CA THR A 351 -7.95 -9.33 -7.39
C THR A 351 -8.31 -9.75 -5.97
N LEU A 352 -7.29 -10.08 -5.19
CA LEU A 352 -7.41 -10.45 -3.79
C LEU A 352 -6.84 -9.34 -2.90
N SER A 353 -7.66 -8.81 -2.00
CA SER A 353 -7.24 -7.78 -1.05
C SER A 353 -6.41 -8.35 0.11
N GLU A 354 -5.74 -7.47 0.87
CA GLU A 354 -5.04 -7.86 2.11
C GLU A 354 -5.97 -8.56 3.12
N ALA A 355 -7.27 -8.25 3.09
CA ALA A 355 -8.29 -8.83 3.97
C ALA A 355 -8.85 -10.17 3.44
N GLY A 356 -8.43 -10.61 2.26
CA GLY A 356 -8.96 -11.80 1.59
C GLY A 356 -10.28 -11.58 0.87
N GLU A 357 -10.66 -10.32 0.60
CA GLU A 357 -11.80 -10.02 -0.26
C GLU A 357 -11.42 -10.23 -1.72
N CYS A 358 -12.32 -10.88 -2.46
CA CYS A 358 -12.08 -11.32 -3.81
C CYS A 358 -12.94 -10.55 -4.80
N LYS A 359 -12.35 -10.18 -5.94
CA LYS A 359 -13.06 -9.61 -7.07
C LYS A 359 -12.52 -10.19 -8.37
N GLU A 360 -13.41 -10.80 -9.15
CA GLU A 360 -13.12 -11.27 -10.50
C GLU A 360 -12.79 -10.09 -11.43
N ARG A 361 -11.93 -10.35 -12.41
CA ARG A 361 -11.49 -9.37 -13.41
C ARG A 361 -11.93 -9.82 -14.80
N GLU A 362 -12.02 -8.87 -15.72
CA GLU A 362 -12.29 -9.16 -17.14
C GLU A 362 -11.04 -9.63 -17.90
N ASP A 363 -9.87 -9.39 -17.32
CA ASP A 363 -8.56 -9.79 -17.83
C ASP A 363 -8.04 -11.01 -17.06
N SER A 364 -6.91 -11.60 -17.48
CA SER A 364 -6.37 -12.85 -16.92
C SER A 364 -5.33 -12.61 -15.81
N LEU A 365 -5.26 -11.39 -15.25
CA LEU A 365 -4.31 -11.05 -14.19
C LEU A 365 -4.77 -11.63 -12.84
N ILE A 366 -3.88 -12.32 -12.12
CA ILE A 366 -4.10 -12.69 -10.72
C ILE A 366 -3.28 -11.76 -9.82
N LEU A 367 -3.94 -10.77 -9.23
CA LEU A 367 -3.37 -9.78 -8.33
C LEU A 367 -3.64 -10.15 -6.87
N CYS A 368 -2.61 -10.62 -6.16
CA CYS A 368 -2.70 -11.04 -4.77
C CYS A 368 -2.01 -10.04 -3.82
N ALA A 369 -2.81 -9.28 -3.06
CA ALA A 369 -2.30 -8.45 -1.96
C ALA A 369 -2.32 -9.16 -0.60
N ALA A 370 -2.90 -10.36 -0.51
CA ALA A 370 -2.92 -11.14 0.72
C ALA A 370 -1.51 -11.62 1.10
N LYS A 371 -1.26 -11.81 2.40
CA LYS A 371 0.04 -12.27 2.92
C LYS A 371 0.09 -13.76 3.23
N THR A 372 -1.05 -14.44 3.18
CA THR A 372 -1.19 -15.83 3.61
C THR A 372 -1.92 -16.66 2.56
N LEU A 373 -1.50 -17.91 2.40
CA LEU A 373 -2.16 -18.87 1.52
C LEU A 373 -3.58 -19.20 1.98
N HIS A 374 -3.85 -19.06 3.28
CA HIS A 374 -5.20 -19.19 3.81
C HIS A 374 -6.19 -18.23 3.16
N HIS A 375 -5.80 -16.95 2.95
CA HIS A 375 -6.69 -15.98 2.32
C HIS A 375 -6.90 -16.27 0.83
N LEU A 376 -5.85 -16.67 0.12
CA LEU A 376 -5.93 -17.09 -1.28
C LEU A 376 -6.89 -18.27 -1.41
N LEU A 377 -6.64 -19.35 -0.68
CA LEU A 377 -7.50 -20.54 -0.72
C LEU A 377 -8.95 -20.21 -0.34
N SER A 378 -9.16 -19.44 0.73
CA SER A 378 -10.52 -19.05 1.14
C SER A 378 -11.29 -18.28 0.09
N SER A 379 -10.59 -17.51 -0.76
CA SER A 379 -11.22 -16.70 -1.80
C SER A 379 -11.71 -17.49 -3.01
N VAL A 380 -11.11 -18.66 -3.27
CA VAL A 380 -11.40 -19.49 -4.45
C VAL A 380 -12.06 -20.82 -4.09
N TRP A 381 -12.09 -21.18 -2.81
CA TRP A 381 -12.52 -22.51 -2.37
C TRP A 381 -13.97 -22.85 -2.68
N GLU A 382 -14.86 -21.87 -2.64
CA GLU A 382 -16.27 -22.09 -2.91
C GLU A 382 -16.49 -22.63 -4.33
N GLU A 383 -15.73 -22.13 -5.29
CA GLU A 383 -15.86 -22.52 -6.70
C GLU A 383 -14.92 -23.69 -7.07
N TYR A 384 -13.65 -23.62 -6.66
CA TYR A 384 -12.62 -24.56 -7.11
C TYR A 384 -12.30 -25.66 -6.10
N GLY A 385 -12.87 -25.62 -4.88
CA GLY A 385 -12.47 -26.50 -3.79
C GLY A 385 -12.67 -27.99 -4.08
N CYS A 386 -13.67 -28.38 -4.86
CA CYS A 386 -13.85 -29.78 -5.27
C CYS A 386 -12.71 -30.25 -6.20
N GLU A 387 -12.37 -29.48 -7.22
CA GLU A 387 -11.28 -29.82 -8.15
C GLU A 387 -9.92 -29.80 -7.45
N ILE A 388 -9.68 -28.83 -6.56
CA ILE A 388 -8.46 -28.80 -5.72
C ILE A 388 -8.32 -30.11 -4.94
N LEU A 389 -9.40 -30.60 -4.31
CA LEU A 389 -9.36 -31.86 -3.58
C LEU A 389 -9.07 -33.05 -4.49
N ARG A 390 -9.65 -33.11 -5.70
CA ARG A 390 -9.38 -34.20 -6.66
C ARG A 390 -7.92 -34.25 -7.09
N GLU A 391 -7.36 -33.11 -7.47
CA GLU A 391 -5.94 -32.99 -7.87
C GLU A 391 -4.97 -33.25 -6.71
N MET A 392 -5.42 -33.01 -5.47
CA MET A 392 -4.69 -33.44 -4.26
C MET A 392 -4.77 -34.95 -3.98
N GLY A 393 -5.50 -35.72 -4.80
CA GLY A 393 -5.62 -37.18 -4.69
C GLY A 393 -6.79 -37.66 -3.83
N ILE A 394 -7.77 -36.80 -3.54
CA ILE A 394 -8.97 -37.20 -2.79
C ILE A 394 -9.92 -38.01 -3.69
N PRO A 395 -10.40 -39.18 -3.24
CA PRO A 395 -11.35 -39.98 -4.03
C PRO A 395 -12.68 -39.23 -4.26
N ASP A 396 -13.17 -39.24 -5.49
CA ASP A 396 -14.41 -38.55 -5.92
C ASP A 396 -15.60 -38.79 -5.00
N ALA A 397 -15.76 -40.03 -4.51
CA ALA A 397 -16.86 -40.40 -3.63
C ALA A 397 -16.91 -39.62 -2.30
N SER A 398 -15.80 -38.98 -1.90
CA SER A 398 -15.67 -38.21 -0.65
C SER A 398 -15.54 -36.70 -0.86
N VAL A 399 -15.28 -36.23 -2.09
CA VAL A 399 -14.94 -34.83 -2.41
C VAL A 399 -16.05 -33.88 -1.98
N ASP A 400 -17.29 -34.07 -2.45
CA ASP A 400 -18.40 -33.15 -2.19
C ASP A 400 -18.66 -32.96 -0.69
N LYS A 401 -18.57 -34.06 0.07
CA LYS A 401 -18.78 -34.04 1.53
C LYS A 401 -17.69 -33.26 2.25
N ILE A 402 -16.43 -33.45 1.84
CA ILE A 402 -15.27 -32.78 2.43
C ILE A 402 -15.31 -31.28 2.10
N TRP A 403 -15.59 -30.96 0.84
CA TRP A 403 -15.74 -29.58 0.37
C TRP A 403 -16.85 -28.85 1.15
N GLN A 404 -18.04 -29.44 1.23
CA GLN A 404 -19.19 -28.85 1.94
C GLN A 404 -18.87 -28.64 3.43
N GLN A 405 -18.23 -29.61 4.09
CA GLN A 405 -17.82 -29.47 5.48
C GLN A 405 -16.87 -28.29 5.70
N GLN A 406 -15.94 -28.06 4.77
CA GLN A 406 -15.01 -26.94 4.86
C GLN A 406 -15.72 -25.61 4.58
N ASN A 407 -16.69 -25.57 3.64
CA ASN A 407 -17.46 -24.37 3.34
C ASN A 407 -18.36 -23.93 4.51
N ASP A 408 -18.97 -24.91 5.21
CA ASP A 408 -19.83 -24.67 6.37
C ASP A 408 -19.04 -24.22 7.61
N SER A 409 -17.91 -24.89 7.90
CA SER A 409 -17.15 -24.66 9.14
C SER A 409 -16.12 -23.53 9.02
N ARG A 410 -15.68 -23.20 7.80
CA ARG A 410 -14.66 -22.19 7.48
C ARG A 410 -13.42 -22.28 8.35
N SER A 411 -12.98 -23.51 8.62
CA SER A 411 -11.82 -23.73 9.47
C SER A 411 -10.52 -23.28 8.77
N PRO A 412 -9.48 -22.83 9.49
CA PRO A 412 -8.22 -22.43 8.87
C PRO A 412 -7.62 -23.56 8.00
N PHE A 413 -7.26 -23.25 6.76
CA PHE A 413 -6.85 -24.24 5.75
C PHE A 413 -5.69 -25.11 6.21
N GLY A 414 -4.64 -24.54 6.80
CA GLY A 414 -3.54 -25.34 7.34
C GLY A 414 -3.96 -26.35 8.41
N LYS A 415 -5.03 -26.11 9.18
CA LYS A 415 -5.56 -27.11 10.14
C LYS A 415 -6.45 -28.14 9.43
N PHE A 416 -7.28 -27.68 8.51
CA PHE A 416 -8.15 -28.52 7.69
C PHE A 416 -7.35 -29.55 6.88
N LEU A 417 -6.40 -29.09 6.07
CA LEU A 417 -5.59 -29.94 5.19
C LEU A 417 -4.76 -30.95 5.98
N ARG A 418 -4.15 -30.56 7.11
CA ARG A 418 -3.43 -31.49 7.99
C ARG A 418 -4.32 -32.56 8.59
N LYS A 419 -5.56 -32.20 8.96
CA LYS A 419 -6.53 -33.17 9.48
C LYS A 419 -6.94 -34.14 8.36
N LEU A 420 -7.15 -33.62 7.16
CA LEU A 420 -7.53 -34.40 5.99
C LEU A 420 -6.42 -35.39 5.61
N GLU A 421 -5.18 -34.93 5.47
CA GLU A 421 -4.00 -35.77 5.21
C GLU A 421 -3.89 -36.91 6.23
N LYS A 422 -4.05 -36.59 7.53
CA LYS A 422 -4.05 -37.61 8.58
C LYS A 422 -5.17 -38.64 8.41
N GLN A 423 -6.38 -38.21 8.06
CA GLN A 423 -7.51 -39.12 7.87
C GLN A 423 -7.32 -40.04 6.67
N ILE A 424 -6.72 -39.54 5.58
CA ILE A 424 -6.39 -40.33 4.40
C ILE A 424 -5.32 -41.36 4.76
N ALA A 425 -4.23 -40.92 5.38
CA ALA A 425 -3.16 -41.82 5.82
C ALA A 425 -3.68 -42.90 6.78
N GLU A 426 -4.61 -42.56 7.68
CA GLU A 426 -5.30 -43.55 8.53
C GLU A 426 -6.12 -44.55 7.70
N THR A 427 -6.85 -44.09 6.70
CA THR A 427 -7.71 -44.93 5.86
C THR A 427 -6.90 -45.86 4.96
N GLU A 428 -5.86 -45.34 4.32
CA GLU A 428 -4.91 -46.12 3.50
C GLU A 428 -4.14 -47.15 4.34
N MET A 429 -3.71 -46.75 5.54
CA MET A 429 -3.05 -47.68 6.47
C MET A 429 -3.98 -48.82 6.87
N LEU A 430 -5.24 -48.49 7.19
CA LEU A 430 -6.23 -49.52 7.49
C LEU A 430 -6.47 -50.40 6.28
N ALA A 431 -6.67 -49.88 5.07
CA ALA A 431 -6.96 -50.68 3.87
C ALA A 431 -5.97 -51.83 3.57
N LYS A 432 -4.77 -51.83 4.17
CA LYS A 432 -3.81 -52.95 4.13
C LYS A 432 -4.26 -54.19 4.91
N PHE A 433 -5.11 -54.01 5.92
CA PHE A 433 -5.60 -55.06 6.79
C PHE A 433 -6.77 -55.83 6.15
N PRO A 434 -6.76 -57.16 6.22
CA PRO A 434 -7.91 -57.98 5.83
C PRO A 434 -9.07 -57.80 6.82
N TRP A 435 -10.29 -58.12 6.37
CA TRP A 435 -11.51 -58.16 7.19
C TRP A 435 -12.00 -56.84 7.83
N ILE A 436 -11.59 -55.67 7.34
CA ILE A 436 -12.01 -54.37 7.91
C ILE A 436 -13.53 -54.20 7.98
N ASP A 437 -14.22 -54.57 6.90
CA ASP A 437 -15.69 -54.46 6.79
C ASP A 437 -16.38 -55.81 7.07
N THR A 438 -15.67 -56.78 7.66
CA THR A 438 -16.21 -58.12 7.92
C THR A 438 -16.30 -58.36 9.41
N ASP A 439 -17.51 -58.65 9.91
CA ASP A 439 -17.69 -59.09 11.28
C ASP A 439 -17.15 -60.53 11.44
N ILE A 440 -15.95 -60.63 12.00
CA ILE A 440 -15.35 -61.92 12.36
C ILE A 440 -16.14 -62.52 13.52
N GLY A 441 -16.61 -61.74 14.49
CA GLY A 441 -17.30 -62.23 15.69
C GLY A 441 -16.40 -63.01 16.68
N GLY A 442 -16.88 -63.13 17.91
CA GLY A 442 -16.19 -63.86 19.00
C GLY A 442 -14.88 -63.22 19.48
N ALA A 443 -14.12 -63.95 20.30
CA ALA A 443 -12.85 -63.46 20.86
C ALA A 443 -11.82 -63.05 19.79
N CYS A 444 -11.76 -63.80 18.69
CA CYS A 444 -10.88 -63.54 17.56
C CYS A 444 -11.19 -62.20 16.89
N GLY A 445 -12.48 -61.91 16.63
CA GLY A 445 -12.91 -60.61 16.10
C GLY A 445 -12.64 -59.45 17.06
N GLN A 446 -12.88 -59.65 18.36
CA GLN A 446 -12.59 -58.63 19.37
C GLN A 446 -11.09 -58.28 19.46
N ILE A 447 -10.21 -59.27 19.31
CA ILE A 447 -8.76 -59.02 19.25
C ILE A 447 -8.39 -58.28 17.97
N HIS A 448 -8.96 -58.65 16.82
CA HIS A 448 -8.74 -57.93 15.56
C HIS A 448 -9.17 -56.46 15.67
N GLU A 449 -10.34 -56.18 16.23
CA GLU A 449 -10.83 -54.83 16.48
C GLU A 449 -9.90 -54.01 17.39
N LEU A 450 -9.38 -54.63 18.46
CA LEU A 450 -8.40 -53.98 19.35
C LEU A 450 -7.09 -53.65 18.64
N ILE A 451 -6.64 -54.51 17.71
CA ILE A 451 -5.45 -54.26 16.90
C ILE A 451 -5.68 -53.10 15.94
N LEU A 452 -6.79 -53.11 15.18
CA LEU A 452 -7.14 -51.99 14.28
C LEU A 452 -7.26 -50.67 15.07
N LEU A 453 -7.87 -50.71 16.25
CA LEU A 453 -8.00 -49.56 17.13
C LEU A 453 -6.64 -49.07 17.65
N ALA A 454 -5.73 -49.98 18.02
CA ALA A 454 -4.38 -49.64 18.46
C ALA A 454 -3.54 -49.04 17.33
N CYS A 455 -3.69 -49.54 16.09
CA CYS A 455 -3.08 -48.96 14.90
C CYS A 455 -3.63 -47.54 14.63
N LYS A 456 -4.94 -47.33 14.74
CA LYS A 456 -5.60 -46.06 14.44
C LYS A 456 -5.42 -44.98 15.52
N GLN A 457 -5.62 -45.34 16.79
CA GLN A 457 -5.72 -44.39 17.92
C GLN A 457 -4.65 -44.60 18.99
N GLY A 458 -3.72 -45.54 18.77
CA GLY A 458 -2.64 -45.87 19.69
C GLY A 458 -3.03 -46.91 20.75
N LYS A 459 -2.01 -47.64 21.24
CA LYS A 459 -2.14 -48.73 22.24
C LYS A 459 -2.91 -48.32 23.48
N GLY A 460 -2.75 -47.07 23.95
CA GLY A 460 -3.42 -46.57 25.15
C GLY A 460 -4.94 -46.58 25.04
N ARG A 461 -5.50 -46.25 23.87
CA ARG A 461 -6.94 -46.29 23.64
C ARG A 461 -7.45 -47.73 23.59
N ALA A 462 -6.73 -48.62 22.91
CA ALA A 462 -7.05 -50.04 22.86
C ALA A 462 -7.03 -50.68 24.26
N ASN A 463 -6.03 -50.36 25.10
CA ASN A 463 -5.99 -50.82 26.48
C ASN A 463 -7.23 -50.40 27.28
N ALA A 464 -7.68 -49.15 27.12
CA ALA A 464 -8.85 -48.63 27.81
C ALA A 464 -10.19 -49.24 27.32
N ILE A 465 -10.23 -49.77 26.10
CA ILE A 465 -11.39 -50.53 25.59
C ILE A 465 -11.29 -51.99 26.04
N ALA A 466 -10.10 -52.59 26.01
CA ALA A 466 -9.86 -53.96 26.45
C ALA A 466 -10.32 -54.20 27.90
N THR A 467 -10.13 -53.23 28.80
CA THR A 467 -10.59 -53.33 30.20
C THR A 467 -12.12 -53.30 30.36
N LYS A 468 -12.87 -52.96 29.31
CA LYS A 468 -14.33 -52.87 29.31
C LYS A 468 -15.01 -54.03 28.57
N LEU A 469 -14.24 -54.95 28.01
CA LEU A 469 -14.76 -56.14 27.35
C LEU A 469 -15.27 -57.11 28.42
N HIS A 470 -16.60 -57.16 28.58
CA HIS A 470 -17.31 -57.94 29.59
C HIS A 470 -18.57 -58.59 28.99
N GLY A 471 -19.20 -59.51 29.73
CA GLY A 471 -20.49 -60.12 29.40
C GLY A 471 -20.39 -61.57 28.93
N ASP A 472 -19.31 -61.92 28.25
CA ASP A 472 -18.95 -63.31 27.90
C ASP A 472 -17.49 -63.60 28.30
N VAL A 473 -17.21 -64.84 28.69
CA VAL A 473 -15.89 -65.25 29.20
C VAL A 473 -14.83 -65.19 28.09
N GLU A 474 -15.19 -65.51 26.85
CA GLU A 474 -14.26 -65.46 25.72
C GLU A 474 -13.99 -64.02 25.28
N ILE A 475 -15.01 -63.16 25.29
CA ILE A 475 -14.86 -61.71 25.05
C ILE A 475 -13.97 -61.08 26.13
N SER A 476 -14.18 -61.45 27.40
CA SER A 476 -13.35 -60.97 28.51
C SER A 476 -11.91 -61.51 28.40
N ALA A 477 -11.73 -62.75 27.94
CA ALA A 477 -10.42 -63.34 27.70
C ALA A 477 -9.68 -62.65 26.53
N ALA A 478 -10.37 -62.17 25.50
CA ALA A 478 -9.79 -61.37 24.43
C ALA A 478 -9.21 -60.05 24.93
N GLY A 479 -9.96 -59.33 25.78
CA GLY A 479 -9.48 -58.11 26.43
C GLY A 479 -8.26 -58.36 27.31
N TRP A 480 -8.27 -59.45 28.09
CA TRP A 480 -7.12 -59.86 28.91
C TRP A 480 -5.90 -60.24 28.05
N ALA A 481 -6.10 -61.00 26.98
CA ALA A 481 -5.04 -61.42 26.07
C ALA A 481 -4.32 -60.23 25.43
N TRP A 482 -5.08 -59.20 25.03
CA TRP A 482 -4.50 -57.94 24.56
C TRP A 482 -3.64 -57.27 25.64
N LEU A 483 -4.17 -57.08 26.86
CA LEU A 483 -3.42 -56.42 27.94
C LEU A 483 -2.12 -57.16 28.29
N VAL A 484 -2.16 -58.49 28.39
CA VAL A 484 -0.96 -59.32 28.63
C VAL A 484 0.02 -59.23 27.46
N SER A 485 -0.47 -59.23 26.21
CA SER A 485 0.40 -59.10 25.02
C SER A 485 1.19 -57.80 25.00
N GLN A 486 0.62 -56.73 25.57
CA GLN A 486 1.23 -55.40 25.63
C GLN A 486 1.97 -55.12 26.95
N SER A 487 2.07 -56.10 27.85
CA SER A 487 2.63 -55.94 29.21
C SER A 487 1.92 -54.83 30.02
N LYS A 488 0.58 -54.83 29.97
CA LYS A 488 -0.33 -53.86 30.63
C LYS A 488 -1.38 -54.52 31.53
N GLU A 489 -1.15 -55.77 31.91
CA GLU A 489 -2.02 -56.57 32.76
C GLU A 489 -1.99 -56.14 34.24
N GLN A 490 -0.86 -55.62 34.71
CA GLN A 490 -0.64 -55.31 36.12
C GLN A 490 -1.59 -54.22 36.62
N GLY A 491 -2.37 -54.53 37.66
CA GLY A 491 -3.37 -53.64 38.25
C GLY A 491 -4.71 -53.61 37.51
N GLN A 492 -4.86 -54.39 36.45
CA GLN A 492 -6.11 -54.55 35.70
C GLN A 492 -6.79 -55.90 35.98
N GLU A 493 -6.18 -56.79 36.78
CA GLU A 493 -6.65 -58.15 37.07
C GLU A 493 -8.09 -58.16 37.61
N TRP A 494 -8.44 -57.15 38.42
CA TRP A 494 -9.74 -57.05 39.08
C TRP A 494 -10.90 -56.82 38.11
N HIS A 495 -10.63 -56.39 36.87
CA HIS A 495 -11.64 -56.25 35.82
C HIS A 495 -12.05 -57.60 35.21
N PHE A 496 -11.30 -58.68 35.45
CA PHE A 496 -11.47 -59.95 34.74
C PHE A 496 -11.61 -61.15 35.70
N GLU A 497 -12.58 -62.01 35.42
CA GLU A 497 -12.76 -63.27 36.14
C GLU A 497 -11.59 -64.23 35.89
N GLN A 498 -11.33 -65.15 36.83
CA GLN A 498 -10.19 -66.08 36.74
C GLN A 498 -10.21 -66.90 35.44
N ALA A 499 -11.37 -67.42 35.03
CA ALA A 499 -11.50 -68.21 33.81
C ALA A 499 -11.16 -67.42 32.54
N ALA A 500 -11.47 -66.12 32.50
CA ALA A 500 -11.09 -65.24 31.40
C ALA A 500 -9.59 -64.94 31.42
N ARG A 501 -9.00 -64.77 32.62
CA ARG A 501 -7.56 -64.54 32.78
C ARG A 501 -6.71 -65.72 32.36
N ASP A 502 -7.13 -66.93 32.71
CA ASP A 502 -6.44 -68.17 32.34
C ASP A 502 -6.45 -68.34 30.81
N ARG A 503 -7.64 -68.28 30.17
CA ARG A 503 -7.78 -68.38 28.71
C ARG A 503 -7.06 -67.26 27.95
N GLY A 504 -7.22 -66.01 28.40
CA GLY A 504 -6.58 -64.87 27.76
C GLY A 504 -5.05 -64.90 27.89
N GLY A 505 -4.54 -65.46 29.00
CA GLY A 505 -3.11 -65.69 29.21
C GLY A 505 -2.54 -66.67 28.18
N ASP A 506 -3.27 -67.73 27.85
CA ASP A 506 -2.87 -68.70 26.83
C ASP A 506 -2.83 -68.07 25.42
N TRP A 507 -3.73 -67.13 25.14
CA TRP A 507 -3.80 -66.45 23.84
C TRP A 507 -2.76 -65.34 23.68
N ALA A 508 -2.27 -64.75 24.77
CA ALA A 508 -1.46 -63.53 24.77
C ALA A 508 -0.23 -63.59 23.85
N ARG A 509 0.45 -64.75 23.75
CA ARG A 509 1.59 -64.91 22.83
C ARG A 509 1.19 -64.81 21.36
N LYS A 510 0.03 -65.39 21.00
CA LYS A 510 -0.51 -65.33 19.64
C LYS A 510 -1.04 -63.94 19.31
N VAL A 511 -1.67 -63.27 20.28
CA VAL A 511 -2.07 -61.86 20.16
C VAL A 511 -0.85 -60.96 19.97
N ASN A 512 0.24 -61.18 20.71
CA ASN A 512 1.46 -60.42 20.52
C ASN A 512 2.08 -60.65 19.13
N LYS A 513 2.11 -61.90 18.65
CA LYS A 513 2.55 -62.22 17.29
C LYS A 513 1.70 -61.46 16.26
N LEU A 514 0.37 -61.52 16.38
CA LEU A 514 -0.55 -60.81 15.48
C LEU A 514 -0.35 -59.29 15.52
N TRP A 515 -0.11 -58.71 16.69
CA TRP A 515 0.22 -57.29 16.84
C TRP A 515 1.55 -56.92 16.17
N LEU A 516 2.59 -57.74 16.29
CA LEU A 516 3.87 -57.50 15.63
C LEU A 516 3.74 -57.54 14.10
N GLU A 517 2.97 -58.48 13.55
CA GLU A 517 2.69 -58.51 12.11
C GLU A 517 1.84 -57.30 11.67
N ALA A 518 0.93 -56.82 12.52
CA ALA A 518 0.22 -55.55 12.28
C ALA A 518 1.19 -54.34 12.22
N GLU A 519 2.15 -54.26 13.14
CA GLU A 519 3.16 -53.20 13.14
C GLU A 519 4.03 -53.24 11.88
N LYS A 520 4.39 -54.42 11.38
CA LYS A 520 5.13 -54.55 10.10
C LYS A 520 4.29 -54.16 8.89
N LEU A 521 3.03 -54.59 8.86
CA LEU A 521 2.08 -54.27 7.81
C LEU A 521 1.85 -52.75 7.68
N THR A 522 1.70 -52.05 8.82
CA THR A 522 1.56 -50.58 8.82
C THR A 522 2.80 -49.86 8.29
N LYS A 523 4.00 -50.39 8.58
CA LYS A 523 5.28 -49.87 8.06
C LYS A 523 5.56 -50.23 6.59
N GLY A 524 4.74 -51.11 6.00
CA GLY A 524 4.93 -51.60 4.63
C GLY A 524 6.11 -52.58 4.49
N GLU A 525 6.50 -53.24 5.59
CA GLU A 525 7.62 -54.21 5.60
C GLU A 525 7.22 -55.58 5.04
N ASP A 526 5.93 -55.96 5.11
CA ASP A 526 5.38 -57.25 4.69
C ASP A 526 4.00 -57.08 4.01
N ASP A 527 3.56 -58.09 3.25
CA ASP A 527 2.18 -58.19 2.73
C ASP A 527 1.19 -58.67 3.82
N ASN A 528 -0.10 -58.76 3.49
CA ASN A 528 -1.10 -59.19 4.46
C ASN A 528 -1.06 -60.69 4.79
N SER A 529 -0.22 -61.51 4.14
CA SER A 529 -0.22 -62.97 4.28
C SER A 529 0.21 -63.43 5.68
N LEU A 530 1.23 -62.78 6.26
CA LEU A 530 1.70 -63.08 7.61
C LEU A 530 0.69 -62.67 8.68
N TYR A 531 -0.02 -61.57 8.44
CA TYR A 531 -1.12 -61.14 9.29
C TYR A 531 -2.29 -62.14 9.24
N ILE A 532 -2.68 -62.61 8.05
CA ILE A 532 -3.70 -63.64 7.85
C ILE A 532 -3.31 -64.93 8.59
N SER A 533 -2.07 -65.40 8.41
CA SER A 533 -1.58 -66.62 9.07
C SER A 533 -1.57 -66.49 10.61
N ALA A 534 -1.15 -65.34 11.13
CA ALA A 534 -1.21 -65.08 12.57
C ALA A 534 -2.67 -65.04 13.09
N MET A 535 -3.60 -64.54 12.27
CA MET A 535 -5.03 -64.53 12.60
C MET A 535 -5.62 -65.95 12.62
N GLU A 536 -5.24 -66.81 11.68
CA GLU A 536 -5.65 -68.23 11.65
C GLU A 536 -5.14 -69.00 12.87
N GLU A 537 -3.88 -68.78 13.26
CA GLU A 537 -3.31 -69.38 14.47
C GLU A 537 -4.08 -68.94 15.73
N LEU A 538 -4.48 -67.67 15.79
CA LEU A 538 -5.28 -67.13 16.89
C LEU A 538 -6.70 -67.69 16.88
N ALA A 539 -7.32 -67.85 15.71
CA ALA A 539 -8.65 -68.44 15.57
C ALA A 539 -8.68 -69.89 16.10
N ILE A 540 -7.66 -70.68 15.78
CA ILE A 540 -7.50 -72.06 16.31
C ILE A 540 -7.33 -72.03 17.83
N ALA A 541 -6.47 -71.15 18.35
CA ALA A 541 -6.19 -71.06 19.79
C ALA A 541 -7.40 -70.59 20.61
N SER A 542 -8.24 -69.72 20.02
CA SER A 542 -9.46 -69.22 20.64
C SER A 542 -10.67 -70.15 20.48
N GLY A 543 -10.50 -71.34 19.90
CA GLY A 543 -11.53 -72.36 19.85
C GLY A 543 -12.61 -72.14 18.78
N ARG A 544 -12.34 -71.29 17.77
CA ARG A 544 -13.28 -71.07 16.67
C ARG A 544 -13.35 -72.33 15.77
N SER A 545 -14.53 -72.92 15.66
CA SER A 545 -14.80 -74.11 14.82
C SER A 545 -15.04 -73.77 13.34
N GLU A 546 -15.48 -72.54 13.05
CA GLU A 546 -15.69 -72.03 11.70
C GLU A 546 -14.42 -71.39 11.13
N LYS A 547 -14.13 -71.66 9.85
CA LYS A 547 -13.03 -70.99 9.14
C LYS A 547 -13.24 -69.49 9.12
N LEU A 548 -12.14 -68.73 9.17
CA LEU A 548 -12.21 -67.28 8.96
C LEU A 548 -12.85 -66.98 7.61
N PRO A 549 -13.60 -65.87 7.49
CA PRO A 549 -14.09 -65.40 6.20
C PRO A 549 -12.91 -65.25 5.20
N PRO A 550 -13.17 -65.33 3.89
CA PRO A 550 -12.16 -64.99 2.89
C PRO A 550 -11.58 -63.60 3.19
N ALA A 551 -10.24 -63.50 3.17
CA ALA A 551 -9.48 -62.30 3.52
C ALA A 551 -9.54 -61.22 2.44
#